data_AF-A0A959SSE1-F1
#
_entry.id   AF-A0A959SSE1-F1
#
_cell.length_a   1.000
_cell.length_b   1.000
_cell.length_c   1.000
_cell.angle_alpha   90.00
_cell.angle_beta   90.00
_cell.angle_gamma   90.00
#
_symmetry.space_group_name_H-M   'P 1'
#
loop_
_entity.id
_entity.type
_entity.pdbx_description
1 polymer ?
#
loop_
_entity_poly.entity_id
_entity_poly.type
_entity_poly.pdbx_seq_one_letter_code
_entity_poly.pdbx_strand_id
1 'polypeptide(L)'
;VVDMDCQCSGTPAGDTDNDGICDALDECPNIPGNVGSPCNDGNICTVNDAVDANCGCTGTFQDSDNDGVCNAEDYCPFAYGEPGWACNDGNPCTVNDTVDMDCQCVGTYSGDTDNDGICDALDDCPTLPGGVGTACNDGDICTVGDAIDGNCQCTGILLDSDGDGVCDAEDYCPQGFGEPGWVCNDGNPCTVDDTV
;
A
#
# COMPACT_ATOMS: atom_id res chain seq x y z
N VAL A 1 49.11 0.86 53.73
CA VAL A 1 49.67 2.23 53.75
C VAL A 1 50.41 2.41 52.44
N VAL A 2 50.06 3.43 51.64
CA VAL A 2 50.74 3.74 50.38
C VAL A 2 51.98 4.56 50.72
N ASP A 3 53.16 4.16 50.23
CA ASP A 3 54.36 4.96 50.41
C ASP A 3 54.49 6.06 49.34
N MET A 4 55.52 6.90 49.49
CA MET A 4 55.75 8.11 48.71
C MET A 4 56.10 7.86 47.22
N ASP A 5 56.22 6.59 46.81
CA ASP A 5 56.48 6.12 45.45
C ASP A 5 55.28 5.36 44.82
N CYS A 6 54.08 5.43 45.42
CA CYS A 6 52.86 4.77 44.92
C CYS A 6 52.96 3.25 44.71
N GLN A 7 53.74 2.53 45.54
CA GLN A 7 53.78 1.06 45.54
C GLN A 7 53.09 0.47 46.77
N CYS A 8 52.29 -0.58 46.56
CA CYS A 8 51.59 -1.31 47.61
C CYS A 8 52.58 -2.12 48.48
N SER A 9 52.86 -1.65 49.69
CA SER A 9 53.52 -2.44 50.74
C SER A 9 52.46 -3.01 51.70
N GLY A 10 52.13 -4.29 51.50
CA GLY A 10 51.18 -5.09 52.27
C GLY A 10 51.20 -6.55 51.81
N THR A 11 50.68 -7.48 52.61
CA THR A 11 50.44 -8.88 52.15
C THR A 11 49.65 -8.86 50.84
N PRO A 12 49.92 -9.75 49.86
CA PRO A 12 49.19 -9.74 48.59
C PRO A 12 47.70 -9.80 48.89
N ALA A 13 47.00 -8.70 48.63
CA ALA A 13 45.54 -8.74 48.59
C ALA A 13 45.18 -9.60 47.38
N GLY A 14 44.18 -10.47 47.53
CA GLY A 14 43.64 -11.19 46.38
C GLY A 14 43.17 -10.19 45.32
N ASP A 15 43.36 -10.56 44.07
CA ASP A 15 42.83 -9.90 42.88
C ASP A 15 42.43 -11.06 41.96
N THR A 16 41.16 -11.43 42.04
CA THR A 16 40.65 -12.69 41.50
C THR A 16 40.51 -12.63 39.98
N ASP A 17 40.19 -11.48 39.41
CA ASP A 17 40.04 -11.27 37.96
C ASP A 17 41.22 -10.56 37.29
N ASN A 18 42.20 -10.09 38.07
CA ASN A 18 43.46 -9.48 37.65
C ASN A 18 43.27 -8.14 36.92
N ASP A 19 42.29 -7.34 37.33
CA ASP A 19 42.03 -6.01 36.78
C ASP A 19 42.87 -4.89 37.42
N GLY A 20 43.60 -5.21 38.50
CA GLY A 20 44.44 -4.28 39.24
C GLY A 20 43.77 -3.64 40.46
N ILE A 21 42.54 -4.03 40.78
CA ILE A 21 41.77 -3.67 41.97
C ILE A 21 41.75 -4.90 42.88
N CYS A 22 42.15 -4.75 44.14
CA CYS A 22 42.12 -5.90 45.04
C CYS A 22 40.69 -6.26 45.44
N ASP A 23 40.39 -7.54 45.63
CA ASP A 23 39.06 -8.09 45.96
C ASP A 23 38.32 -7.33 47.09
N ALA A 24 39.05 -6.75 48.03
CA ALA A 24 38.49 -6.01 49.17
C ALA A 24 37.99 -4.58 48.82
N LEU A 25 38.40 -4.04 47.68
CA LEU A 25 38.07 -2.72 47.15
C LEU A 25 37.34 -2.81 45.79
N ASP A 26 37.23 -4.01 45.24
CA ASP A 26 36.54 -4.29 44.00
C ASP A 26 35.05 -4.53 44.27
N GLU A 27 34.20 -3.74 43.62
CA GLU A 27 32.75 -3.92 43.70
C GLU A 27 32.29 -5.21 43.01
N CYS A 28 33.11 -5.71 42.08
CA CYS A 28 32.83 -6.87 41.25
C CYS A 28 34.02 -7.85 41.14
N PRO A 29 34.39 -8.57 42.23
CA PRO A 29 35.65 -9.34 42.35
C PRO A 29 35.86 -10.53 41.39
N ASN A 30 34.99 -10.76 40.41
CA ASN A 30 35.13 -11.87 39.46
C ASN A 30 35.00 -11.42 38.00
N ILE A 31 34.90 -10.12 37.74
CA ILE A 31 34.79 -9.55 36.40
C ILE A 31 35.63 -8.28 36.34
N PRO A 32 36.56 -8.17 35.38
CA PRO A 32 37.47 -7.03 35.36
C PRO A 32 36.74 -5.67 35.30
N GLY A 33 37.07 -4.78 36.23
CA GLY A 33 36.55 -3.43 36.38
C GLY A 33 35.34 -3.34 37.33
N ASN A 34 35.11 -2.14 37.88
CA ASN A 34 33.93 -1.85 38.71
C ASN A 34 32.65 -1.64 37.89
N VAL A 35 31.51 -1.48 38.57
CA VAL A 35 30.23 -1.07 37.99
C VAL A 35 30.42 0.15 37.07
N GLY A 36 29.88 0.06 35.85
CA GLY A 36 30.02 1.07 34.80
C GLY A 36 31.30 0.96 33.96
N SER A 37 32.22 0.05 34.31
CA SER A 37 33.38 -0.26 33.46
C SER A 37 32.91 -0.87 32.14
N PRO A 38 33.55 -0.53 31.01
CA PRO A 38 33.23 -1.14 29.73
C PRO A 38 33.58 -2.64 29.77
N CYS A 39 32.69 -3.46 29.25
CA CYS A 39 32.90 -4.89 29.10
C CYS A 39 32.40 -5.36 27.72
N ASN A 40 32.30 -6.67 27.48
CA ASN A 40 31.67 -7.22 26.28
C ASN A 40 30.80 -8.40 26.72
N ASP A 41 29.48 -8.29 26.53
CA ASP A 41 28.52 -9.32 26.95
C ASP A 41 28.36 -10.46 25.92
N GLY A 42 29.01 -10.31 24.77
CA GLY A 42 29.01 -11.27 23.67
C GLY A 42 27.75 -11.24 22.80
N ASN A 43 26.79 -10.35 23.09
CA ASN A 43 25.56 -10.22 22.34
C ASN A 43 25.71 -9.11 21.28
N ILE A 44 25.56 -9.47 20.00
CA ILE A 44 25.71 -8.51 18.90
C ILE A 44 24.56 -7.49 18.83
N CYS A 45 23.43 -7.77 19.48
CA CYS A 45 22.26 -6.90 19.51
C CYS A 45 22.35 -5.79 20.57
N THR A 46 23.38 -5.79 21.40
CA THR A 46 23.61 -4.81 22.45
C THR A 46 24.82 -3.93 22.11
N VAL A 47 24.75 -2.67 22.55
CA VAL A 47 25.87 -1.72 22.45
C VAL A 47 26.12 -1.06 23.80
N ASN A 48 27.32 -0.50 23.97
CA ASN A 48 27.75 0.15 25.20
C ASN A 48 27.67 -0.77 26.42
N ASP A 49 28.17 -1.99 26.27
CA ASP A 49 28.18 -2.98 27.35
C ASP A 49 28.98 -2.47 28.55
N ALA A 50 28.36 -2.58 29.72
CA ALA A 50 28.96 -2.16 30.97
C ALA A 50 28.67 -3.15 32.08
N VAL A 51 29.58 -3.21 33.05
CA VAL A 51 29.39 -3.98 34.28
C VAL A 51 28.24 -3.38 35.07
N ASP A 52 27.21 -4.18 35.35
CA ASP A 52 26.01 -3.76 36.08
C ASP A 52 26.17 -3.91 37.61
N ALA A 53 25.16 -3.50 38.38
CA ALA A 53 25.18 -3.57 39.84
C ALA A 53 25.18 -5.01 40.41
N ASN A 54 24.97 -6.02 39.57
CA ASN A 54 25.04 -7.44 39.92
C ASN A 54 26.33 -8.09 39.40
N CYS A 55 27.28 -7.30 38.90
CA CYS A 55 28.53 -7.76 38.29
C CYS A 55 28.31 -8.66 37.06
N GLY A 56 27.20 -8.44 36.35
CA GLY A 56 26.99 -8.94 35.00
C GLY A 56 27.53 -7.94 33.98
N CYS A 57 27.93 -8.43 32.80
CA CYS A 57 28.15 -7.56 31.66
C CYS A 57 26.87 -7.50 30.84
N THR A 58 26.33 -6.30 30.62
CA THR A 58 25.11 -6.11 29.83
C THR A 58 25.21 -4.82 29.02
N GLY A 59 24.74 -4.83 27.78
CA GLY A 59 24.58 -3.61 26.98
C GLY A 59 23.13 -3.17 26.76
N THR A 60 22.98 -2.17 25.88
CA THR A 60 21.69 -1.59 25.51
C THR A 60 21.23 -2.17 24.19
N PHE A 61 20.08 -2.86 24.19
CA PHE A 61 19.48 -3.44 22.99
C PHE A 61 19.16 -2.35 21.95
N GLN A 62 19.48 -2.61 20.68
CA GLN A 62 19.25 -1.67 19.58
C GLN A 62 18.31 -2.28 18.54
N ASP A 63 17.17 -1.63 18.32
CA ASP A 63 16.15 -1.95 17.32
C ASP A 63 15.49 -0.62 16.94
N SER A 64 15.86 -0.05 15.80
CA SER A 64 15.49 1.33 15.47
C SER A 64 14.07 1.46 14.94
N ASP A 65 13.56 0.42 14.30
CA ASP A 65 12.24 0.41 13.66
C ASP A 65 11.19 -0.39 14.43
N ASN A 66 11.62 -1.11 15.48
CA ASN A 66 10.80 -1.89 16.40
C ASN A 66 10.09 -3.06 15.72
N ASP A 67 10.73 -3.71 14.75
CA ASP A 67 10.19 -4.91 14.11
C ASP A 67 10.53 -6.22 14.86
N GLY A 68 11.38 -6.12 15.89
CA GLY A 68 11.79 -7.22 16.76
C GLY A 68 13.09 -7.90 16.35
N VAL A 69 13.72 -7.49 15.23
CA VAL A 69 15.08 -7.86 14.84
C VAL A 69 16.02 -6.74 15.27
N CYS A 70 17.14 -7.10 15.89
CA CYS A 70 18.06 -6.07 16.35
C CYS A 70 18.83 -5.47 15.16
N ASN A 71 19.22 -4.19 15.25
CA ASN A 71 19.91 -3.46 14.18
C ASN A 71 21.14 -4.19 13.58
N ALA A 72 21.80 -5.06 14.36
CA ALA A 72 22.97 -5.82 13.92
C ALA A 72 22.64 -7.08 13.11
N GLU A 73 21.43 -7.62 13.26
CA GLU A 73 20.93 -8.79 12.55
C GLU A 73 19.89 -8.42 11.47
N ASP A 74 19.35 -7.21 11.54
CA ASP A 74 18.31 -6.72 10.65
C ASP A 74 18.87 -6.29 9.29
N TYR A 75 18.24 -6.78 8.22
CA TYR A 75 18.53 -6.37 6.85
C TYR A 75 18.03 -4.95 6.57
N CYS A 76 16.95 -4.52 7.21
CA CYS A 76 16.27 -3.24 7.06
C CYS A 76 16.27 -2.42 8.37
N PRO A 77 17.44 -2.07 8.96
CA PRO A 77 17.59 -1.58 10.35
C PRO A 77 16.88 -0.27 10.71
N PHE A 78 16.20 0.37 9.77
CA PHE A 78 15.47 1.63 9.95
C PHE A 78 14.07 1.61 9.31
N ALA A 79 13.59 0.46 8.83
CA ALA A 79 12.34 0.35 8.10
C ALA A 79 11.67 -0.99 8.42
N TYR A 80 10.52 -0.91 9.10
CA TYR A 80 9.82 -2.06 9.67
C TYR A 80 9.72 -3.27 8.71
N GLY A 81 10.26 -4.41 9.16
CA GLY A 81 10.11 -5.73 8.56
C GLY A 81 11.26 -6.13 7.63
N GLU A 82 11.42 -7.44 7.44
CA GLU A 82 12.48 -7.99 6.58
C GLU A 82 12.00 -8.28 5.15
N PRO A 83 12.93 -8.37 4.16
CA PRO A 83 12.60 -8.75 2.80
C PRO A 83 11.75 -10.03 2.71
N GLY A 84 10.64 -9.93 1.99
CA GLY A 84 9.66 -11.00 1.82
C GLY A 84 8.58 -11.05 2.91
N TRP A 85 8.65 -10.23 3.96
CA TRP A 85 7.53 -10.07 4.88
C TRP A 85 6.36 -9.39 4.17
N ALA A 86 5.15 -9.83 4.50
CA ALA A 86 3.93 -9.21 4.00
C ALA A 86 3.79 -7.79 4.57
N CYS A 87 3.43 -6.85 3.72
CA CYS A 87 3.20 -5.46 4.10
C CYS A 87 1.97 -4.91 3.34
N ASN A 88 1.74 -3.60 3.40
CA ASN A 88 0.73 -2.92 2.60
C ASN A 88 1.36 -1.63 2.06
N ASP A 89 1.49 -1.51 0.73
CA ASP A 89 2.15 -0.37 0.09
C ASP A 89 1.21 0.84 -0.10
N GLY A 90 -0.07 0.68 0.26
CA GLY A 90 -1.13 1.67 0.16
C GLY A 90 -1.65 1.90 -1.25
N ASN A 91 -1.16 1.17 -2.25
CA ASN A 91 -1.56 1.31 -3.65
C ASN A 91 -2.63 0.25 -4.00
N PRO A 92 -3.86 0.65 -4.34
CA PRO A 92 -4.91 -0.30 -4.70
C PRO A 92 -4.65 -1.01 -6.04
N CYS A 93 -3.76 -0.50 -6.89
CA CYS A 93 -3.38 -1.12 -8.17
C CYS A 93 -2.28 -2.18 -8.04
N THR A 94 -1.90 -2.54 -6.82
CA THR A 94 -0.92 -3.57 -6.53
C THR A 94 -1.50 -4.62 -5.59
N VAL A 95 -0.96 -5.83 -5.67
CA VAL A 95 -1.34 -6.98 -4.85
C VAL A 95 -0.10 -7.75 -4.42
N ASN A 96 -0.25 -8.58 -3.39
CA ASN A 96 0.83 -9.39 -2.82
C ASN A 96 2.03 -8.55 -2.35
N ASP A 97 1.74 -7.47 -1.62
CA ASP A 97 2.76 -6.53 -1.16
C ASP A 97 3.73 -7.18 -0.20
N THR A 98 5.02 -7.02 -0.50
CA THR A 98 6.11 -7.52 0.32
C THR A 98 7.20 -6.48 0.46
N VAL A 99 7.92 -6.51 1.57
CA VAL A 99 9.16 -5.74 1.72
C VAL A 99 10.18 -6.27 0.71
N ASP A 100 10.76 -5.39 -0.11
CA ASP A 100 11.79 -5.75 -1.08
C ASP A 100 13.22 -5.62 -0.51
N MET A 101 14.22 -5.84 -1.37
CA MET A 101 15.63 -5.76 -0.99
C MET A 101 16.14 -4.33 -0.77
N ASP A 102 15.34 -3.32 -1.13
CA ASP A 102 15.58 -1.91 -0.87
C ASP A 102 14.77 -1.41 0.36
N CYS A 103 14.23 -2.35 1.14
CA CYS A 103 13.44 -2.10 2.35
C CYS A 103 12.19 -1.25 2.09
N GLN A 104 11.63 -1.35 0.88
CA GLN A 104 10.38 -0.70 0.53
C GLN A 104 9.25 -1.73 0.53
N CYS A 105 8.08 -1.34 1.02
CA CYS A 105 6.89 -2.13 0.80
C CYS A 105 6.41 -1.91 -0.63
N VAL A 106 6.43 -2.96 -1.44
CA VAL A 106 6.02 -2.90 -2.85
C VAL A 106 5.16 -4.10 -3.20
N GLY A 107 4.10 -3.87 -3.97
CA GLY A 107 3.29 -4.93 -4.54
C GLY A 107 3.53 -5.17 -6.02
N THR A 108 2.89 -6.23 -6.52
CA THR A 108 2.86 -6.58 -7.94
C THR A 108 1.64 -5.96 -8.58
N TYR A 109 1.80 -5.32 -9.74
CA TYR A 109 0.69 -4.71 -10.47
C TYR A 109 -0.49 -5.68 -10.66
N SER A 110 -1.69 -5.25 -10.28
CA SER A 110 -2.91 -6.09 -10.28
C SER A 110 -3.42 -6.39 -11.69
N GLY A 111 -3.04 -5.57 -12.68
CA GLY A 111 -3.53 -5.64 -14.04
C GLY A 111 -4.46 -4.48 -14.41
N ASP A 112 -4.66 -4.33 -15.70
CA ASP A 112 -5.59 -3.46 -16.40
C ASP A 112 -6.07 -4.28 -17.59
N THR A 113 -7.29 -4.79 -17.50
CA THR A 113 -7.82 -5.82 -18.37
C THR A 113 -8.16 -5.26 -19.76
N ASP A 114 -8.50 -3.97 -19.86
CA ASP A 114 -8.88 -3.33 -21.13
C ASP A 114 -7.83 -2.36 -21.70
N ASN A 115 -6.79 -2.06 -20.92
CA ASN A 115 -5.64 -1.23 -21.25
C ASN A 115 -5.98 0.25 -21.43
N ASP A 116 -6.94 0.77 -20.68
CA ASP A 116 -7.30 2.19 -20.69
C ASP A 116 -6.41 3.07 -19.79
N GLY A 117 -5.55 2.44 -18.97
CA GLY A 117 -4.63 3.09 -18.05
C GLY A 117 -5.13 3.19 -16.61
N ILE A 118 -6.31 2.69 -16.30
CA ILE A 118 -6.86 2.53 -14.95
C ILE A 118 -6.75 1.04 -14.59
N CYS A 119 -6.17 0.73 -13.43
CA CYS A 119 -6.09 -0.66 -13.00
C CYS A 119 -7.48 -1.20 -12.65
N ASP A 120 -7.68 -2.52 -12.80
CA ASP A 120 -8.97 -3.19 -12.54
C ASP A 120 -9.55 -2.88 -11.15
N ALA A 121 -8.70 -2.60 -10.16
CA ALA A 121 -9.13 -2.27 -8.80
C ALA A 121 -9.70 -0.86 -8.61
N LEU A 122 -9.40 0.05 -9.55
CA LEU A 122 -9.87 1.44 -9.58
C LEU A 122 -10.80 1.73 -10.76
N ASP A 123 -11.02 0.75 -11.63
CA ASP A 123 -11.86 0.90 -12.80
C ASP A 123 -13.31 0.49 -12.51
N ASP A 124 -14.23 1.41 -12.80
CA ASP A 124 -15.67 1.16 -12.70
C ASP A 124 -16.15 0.20 -13.80
N CYS A 125 -15.41 0.09 -14.90
CA CYS A 125 -15.70 -0.78 -16.04
C CYS A 125 -14.49 -1.59 -16.54
N PRO A 126 -13.97 -2.56 -15.76
CA PRO A 126 -12.68 -3.23 -15.99
C PRO A 126 -12.46 -3.97 -17.32
N THR A 127 -13.46 -4.05 -18.19
CA THR A 127 -13.38 -4.81 -19.45
C THR A 127 -13.71 -3.96 -20.67
N LEU A 128 -13.93 -2.67 -20.49
CA LEU A 128 -14.37 -1.75 -21.54
C LEU A 128 -13.62 -0.43 -21.38
N PRO A 129 -12.75 -0.04 -22.33
CA PRO A 129 -11.90 1.13 -22.14
C PRO A 129 -12.68 2.41 -21.83
N GLY A 130 -12.29 3.07 -20.74
CA GLY A 130 -12.92 4.26 -20.20
C GLY A 130 -13.92 3.95 -19.10
N GLY A 131 -14.13 4.91 -18.20
CA GLY A 131 -15.11 4.77 -17.12
C GLY A 131 -16.54 5.14 -17.53
N VAL A 132 -17.46 4.97 -16.60
CA VAL A 132 -18.86 5.43 -16.71
C VAL A 132 -18.93 6.89 -17.16
N GLY A 133 -19.77 7.17 -18.15
CA GLY A 133 -19.94 8.49 -18.76
C GLY A 133 -18.94 8.81 -19.88
N THR A 134 -17.98 7.92 -20.16
CA THR A 134 -17.10 8.05 -21.33
C THR A 134 -17.93 7.94 -22.60
N ALA A 135 -17.71 8.85 -23.55
CA ALA A 135 -18.38 8.84 -24.84
C ALA A 135 -17.98 7.60 -25.64
N CYS A 136 -18.96 6.94 -26.23
CA CYS A 136 -18.77 5.73 -27.02
C CYS A 136 -19.69 5.77 -28.25
N ASN A 137 -19.78 4.67 -28.98
CA ASN A 137 -20.73 4.50 -30.08
C ASN A 137 -21.39 3.12 -29.92
N ASP A 138 -22.70 3.08 -29.70
CA ASP A 138 -23.43 1.82 -29.47
C ASP A 138 -23.82 1.11 -30.79
N GLY A 139 -23.59 1.77 -31.91
CA GLY A 139 -23.89 1.30 -33.26
C GLY A 139 -25.36 1.41 -33.65
N ASP A 140 -26.21 1.92 -32.76
CA ASP A 140 -27.62 2.17 -33.03
C ASP A 140 -27.76 3.58 -33.64
N ILE A 141 -28.37 3.66 -34.82
CA ILE A 141 -28.58 4.95 -35.48
C ILE A 141 -29.74 5.75 -34.86
N CYS A 142 -30.60 5.08 -34.10
CA CYS A 142 -31.76 5.67 -33.44
C CYS A 142 -31.40 6.35 -32.11
N THR A 143 -30.19 6.14 -31.60
CA THR A 143 -29.73 6.71 -30.34
C THR A 143 -28.77 7.87 -30.57
N VAL A 144 -28.73 8.79 -29.61
CA VAL A 144 -27.77 9.89 -29.58
C VAL A 144 -27.14 10.04 -28.20
N GLY A 145 -25.94 10.63 -28.17
CA GLY A 145 -25.25 10.95 -26.93
C GLY A 145 -24.71 9.73 -26.19
N ASP A 146 -24.28 8.71 -26.93
CA ASP A 146 -23.89 7.42 -26.38
C ASP A 146 -22.75 7.55 -25.37
N ALA A 147 -22.95 6.91 -24.23
CA ALA A 147 -21.98 6.86 -23.17
C ALA A 147 -22.00 5.50 -22.48
N ILE A 148 -20.87 5.15 -21.85
CA ILE A 148 -20.77 3.97 -21.00
C ILE A 148 -21.68 4.16 -19.78
N ASP A 149 -22.62 3.25 -19.58
CA ASP A 149 -23.55 3.25 -18.45
C ASP A 149 -22.99 2.54 -17.21
N GLY A 150 -23.76 2.52 -16.12
CA GLY A 150 -23.36 1.85 -14.87
C GLY A 150 -23.29 0.31 -14.95
N ASN A 151 -23.66 -0.29 -16.08
CA ASN A 151 -23.50 -1.72 -16.36
C ASN A 151 -22.36 -1.98 -17.36
N CYS A 152 -21.56 -0.95 -17.68
CA CYS A 152 -20.47 -1.02 -18.64
C CYS A 152 -20.93 -1.38 -20.05
N GLN A 153 -22.08 -0.86 -20.44
CA GLN A 153 -22.61 -0.96 -21.79
C GLN A 153 -22.56 0.42 -22.44
N CYS A 154 -22.15 0.47 -23.71
CA CYS A 154 -22.35 1.68 -24.50
C CYS A 154 -23.83 1.78 -24.85
N THR A 155 -24.50 2.83 -24.37
CA THR A 155 -25.91 3.08 -24.65
C THR A 155 -26.14 4.56 -24.91
N GLY A 156 -26.98 4.88 -25.88
CA GLY A 156 -27.45 6.23 -26.11
C GLY A 156 -28.91 6.45 -25.71
N ILE A 157 -29.40 7.66 -25.99
CA ILE A 157 -30.79 8.08 -25.74
C ILE A 157 -31.55 7.94 -27.04
N LEU A 158 -32.61 7.13 -27.05
CA LEU A 158 -33.52 7.03 -28.20
C LEU A 158 -34.08 8.41 -28.56
N LEU A 159 -33.92 8.80 -29.81
CA LEU A 159 -34.49 10.02 -30.35
C LEU A 159 -35.66 9.68 -31.27
N ASP A 160 -36.86 9.96 -30.77
CA ASP A 160 -38.15 9.85 -31.47
C ASP A 160 -38.95 11.10 -31.08
N SER A 161 -38.90 12.10 -31.97
CA SER A 161 -39.38 13.46 -31.72
C SER A 161 -40.90 13.57 -31.69
N ASP A 162 -41.61 12.68 -32.37
CA ASP A 162 -43.08 12.71 -32.44
C ASP A 162 -43.78 11.53 -31.73
N GLY A 163 -43.02 10.52 -31.31
CA GLY A 163 -43.48 9.41 -30.49
C GLY A 163 -44.32 8.38 -31.26
N ASP A 164 -44.18 8.29 -32.58
CA ASP A 164 -44.93 7.35 -33.41
C ASP A 164 -44.37 5.92 -33.39
N GLY A 165 -43.16 5.75 -32.84
CA GLY A 165 -42.47 4.48 -32.69
C GLY A 165 -41.41 4.20 -33.76
N VAL A 166 -41.18 5.12 -34.71
CA VAL A 166 -40.00 5.15 -35.60
C VAL A 166 -39.06 6.23 -35.09
N CYS A 167 -37.76 5.93 -35.03
CA CYS A 167 -36.78 6.90 -34.56
C CYS A 167 -36.51 7.97 -35.62
N ASP A 168 -36.11 9.18 -35.20
CA ASP A 168 -35.86 10.33 -36.08
C ASP A 168 -34.88 10.04 -37.24
N ALA A 169 -33.94 9.10 -37.02
CA ALA A 169 -32.94 8.71 -38.02
C ALA A 169 -33.50 7.80 -39.13
N GLU A 170 -34.58 7.07 -38.85
CA GLU A 170 -35.27 6.18 -39.78
C GLU A 170 -36.60 6.75 -40.28
N ASP A 171 -37.10 7.80 -39.64
CA ASP A 171 -38.39 8.44 -39.93
C ASP A 171 -38.32 9.40 -41.14
N TYR A 172 -39.25 9.24 -42.07
CA TYR A 172 -39.38 10.14 -43.23
C TYR A 172 -39.95 11.52 -42.85
N CYS A 173 -40.73 11.58 -41.77
CA CYS A 173 -41.40 12.74 -41.21
C CYS A 173 -41.06 12.97 -39.71
N PRO A 174 -39.80 13.25 -39.31
CA PRO A 174 -39.31 13.26 -37.91
C PRO A 174 -39.93 14.26 -36.91
N GLN A 175 -41.02 14.93 -37.27
CA GLN A 175 -41.71 15.94 -36.46
C GLN A 175 -43.23 15.76 -36.54
N GLY A 176 -43.73 14.70 -37.17
CA GLY A 176 -45.12 14.55 -37.55
C GLY A 176 -45.57 13.11 -37.50
N PHE A 177 -46.39 12.80 -36.49
CA PHE A 177 -46.82 11.44 -36.15
C PHE A 177 -47.29 10.60 -37.34
N GLY A 178 -46.58 9.49 -37.58
CA GLY A 178 -46.90 8.43 -38.54
C GLY A 178 -46.06 8.50 -39.82
N GLU A 179 -45.82 7.34 -40.42
CA GLU A 179 -45.06 7.24 -41.68
C GLU A 179 -45.94 7.39 -42.93
N PRO A 180 -45.38 7.79 -44.08
CA PRO A 180 -46.10 7.83 -45.36
C PRO A 180 -46.86 6.53 -45.64
N GLY A 181 -48.19 6.64 -45.76
CA GLY A 181 -49.07 5.50 -45.98
C GLY A 181 -49.61 4.81 -44.72
N TRP A 182 -49.30 5.29 -43.51
CA TRP A 182 -50.01 4.91 -42.29
C TRP A 182 -51.43 5.47 -42.32
N VAL A 183 -52.40 4.65 -41.94
CA VAL A 183 -53.80 5.09 -41.86
C VAL A 183 -53.93 6.04 -40.67
N CYS A 184 -54.27 7.29 -40.95
CA CYS A 184 -54.54 8.29 -39.93
C CYS A 184 -56.03 8.69 -39.98
N ASN A 185 -56.45 9.57 -39.08
CA ASN A 185 -57.77 10.19 -39.11
C ASN A 185 -57.55 11.66 -38.79
N ASP A 186 -57.70 12.52 -39.79
CA ASP A 186 -57.48 13.97 -39.67
C ASP A 186 -58.64 14.69 -38.93
N GLY A 187 -59.64 13.93 -38.46
CA GLY A 187 -60.83 14.43 -37.80
C GLY A 187 -61.85 15.07 -38.74
N ASN A 188 -61.62 15.01 -40.05
CA ASN A 188 -62.48 15.58 -41.06
C ASN A 188 -63.48 14.54 -41.59
N PRO A 189 -64.79 14.68 -41.32
CA PRO A 189 -65.78 13.72 -41.79
C PRO A 189 -66.02 13.73 -43.31
N CYS A 190 -65.38 14.66 -44.05
CA CYS A 190 -65.49 14.76 -45.51
C CYS A 190 -64.41 13.97 -46.26
N THR A 191 -63.40 13.45 -45.57
CA THR A 191 -62.35 12.60 -46.14
C THR A 191 -62.51 11.16 -45.65
N VAL A 192 -62.07 10.21 -46.47
CA VAL A 192 -62.06 8.77 -46.17
C VAL A 192 -60.73 8.21 -46.62
N ASP A 193 -60.27 7.14 -45.98
CA ASP A 193 -58.97 6.50 -46.22
C ASP A 193 -57.80 7.49 -46.04
N ASP A 194 -57.83 8.30 -44.98
CA ASP A 194 -56.76 9.26 -44.70
C ASP A 194 -55.45 8.50 -44.42
N THR A 195 -54.37 8.96 -45.05
CA THR A 195 -53.01 8.50 -44.78
C THR A 195 -52.10 9.69 -44.53
N VAL A 196 -51.06 9.49 -43.71
CA VAL A 196 -49.95 10.46 -43.60
C VAL A 196 -49.25 10.62 -44.94
#